data_AF-A0A3B9GE95-F1
#
_entry.id   AF-A0A3B9GE95-F1
#
_cell.length_a   1.000
_cell.length_b   1.000
_cell.length_c   1.000
_cell.angle_alpha   90.00
_cell.angle_beta   90.00
_cell.angle_gamma   90.00
#
_symmetry.space_group_name_H-M   'P 1'
#
loop_
_entity.id
_entity.type
_entity.pdbx_description
1 polymer ?
#
loop_
_entity_poly.entity_id
_entity_poly.type
_entity_poly.pdbx_seq_one_letter_code
_entity_poly.pdbx_strand_id
1 'polypeptide(L)'
;AVSGNYTAAPKKGRPEALPVWSATKKGSADAVSSPTTVGSAVSYGNGLAARLPAGEYVVKLETNRSYDWNAAYTKKNAGVNGQPSLIYEARLLVGAGSTEASFKPIGTGSVDGSDGLMRPSLDGIDTALSLFRAMTVAYRTD
;
A
#
# COMPACT_ATOMS: atom_id res chain seq x y z
N ALA A 1 -3.16 25.28 -11.31
CA ALA A 1 -3.50 25.40 -9.88
C ALA A 1 -4.79 24.63 -9.63
N VAL A 2 -4.83 23.79 -8.60
CA VAL A 2 -6.04 23.01 -8.27
C VAL A 2 -6.94 23.90 -7.39
N SER A 3 -8.17 24.17 -7.85
CA SER A 3 -9.09 25.16 -7.28
C SER A 3 -10.20 24.51 -6.42
N GLY A 4 -9.83 23.66 -5.46
CA GLY A 4 -10.77 23.02 -4.55
C GLY A 4 -10.45 23.35 -3.08
N ASN A 5 -11.48 23.50 -2.25
CA ASN A 5 -11.31 23.56 -0.80
C ASN A 5 -11.00 22.14 -0.29
N TYR A 6 -9.73 21.76 -0.30
CA TYR A 6 -9.29 20.48 0.26
C TYR A 6 -9.09 20.62 1.78
N THR A 7 -9.80 19.82 2.57
CA THR A 7 -9.50 19.66 3.99
C THR A 7 -8.22 18.84 4.12
N ALA A 8 -7.11 19.49 4.48
CA ALA A 8 -5.86 18.81 4.81
C ALA A 8 -6.09 17.79 5.95
N ALA A 9 -5.30 16.72 5.97
CA ALA A 9 -5.32 15.76 7.07
C ALA A 9 -5.09 16.47 8.42
N PRO A 10 -5.78 16.10 9.50
CA PRO A 10 -5.58 16.70 10.81
C PRO A 10 -4.13 16.56 11.26
N LYS A 11 -3.62 17.49 12.09
CA LYS A 11 -2.23 17.49 12.60
C LYS A 11 -1.82 16.19 13.30
N LYS A 12 -2.79 15.44 13.85
CA LYS A 12 -2.60 14.13 14.49
C LYS A 12 -2.44 12.97 13.48
N GLY A 13 -2.52 13.26 12.18
CA GLY A 13 -2.59 12.26 11.13
C GLY A 13 -3.97 11.62 11.02
N ARG A 14 -4.12 10.76 10.01
CA ARG A 14 -5.23 9.83 9.86
C ARG A 14 -4.68 8.44 10.18
N PRO A 15 -4.83 7.92 11.41
CA PRO A 15 -4.39 6.56 11.75
C PRO A 15 -4.87 5.52 10.75
N GLU A 16 -6.08 5.73 10.24
CA GLU A 16 -6.77 4.92 9.25
C GLU A 16 -6.17 5.02 7.84
N ALA A 17 -5.28 5.99 7.61
CA ALA A 17 -4.47 6.13 6.40
C ALA A 17 -3.00 5.79 6.64
N LEU A 18 -2.62 5.27 7.82
CA LEU A 18 -1.29 4.75 8.08
C LEU A 18 -1.17 3.37 7.41
N PRO A 19 -0.29 3.21 6.42
CA PRO A 19 -0.05 1.91 5.83
C PRO A 19 0.44 0.93 6.90
N VAL A 20 -0.01 -0.33 6.82
CA VAL A 20 0.52 -1.48 7.57
C VAL A 20 2.04 -1.44 7.62
N TRP A 21 2.68 -1.19 6.48
CA TRP A 21 4.14 -1.16 6.36
C TRP A 21 4.83 -0.02 7.13
N SER A 22 4.11 1.07 7.41
CA SER A 22 4.61 2.17 8.24
C SER A 22 4.51 1.84 9.73
N ALA A 23 3.55 1.00 10.13
CA ALA A 23 3.45 0.47 11.49
C ALA A 23 4.51 -0.62 11.74
N THR A 24 4.90 -1.38 10.71
CA THR A 24 5.97 -2.39 10.79
C THR A 24 7.39 -1.80 10.74
N LYS A 25 7.59 -0.53 11.16
CA LYS A 25 8.91 0.16 11.13
C LYS A 25 10.01 -0.45 12.02
N LYS A 26 9.82 -1.67 12.53
CA LYS A 26 10.82 -2.52 13.17
C LYS A 26 10.77 -3.94 12.59
N GLY A 27 11.55 -4.21 11.53
CA GLY A 27 12.36 -5.44 11.54
C GLY A 27 12.39 -6.39 10.33
N SER A 28 11.67 -6.18 9.23
CA SER A 28 11.65 -7.22 8.16
C SER A 28 11.71 -6.75 6.70
N ALA A 29 11.60 -5.45 6.42
CA ALA A 29 11.65 -4.95 5.04
C ALA A 29 13.00 -4.30 4.74
N ASP A 30 13.62 -4.65 3.61
CA ASP A 30 14.85 -4.03 3.12
C ASP A 30 14.66 -2.53 2.80
N ALA A 31 13.44 -2.14 2.42
CA ALA A 31 13.04 -0.76 2.24
C ALA A 31 11.53 -0.59 2.34
N VAL A 32 11.10 0.61 2.76
CA VAL A 32 9.70 1.04 2.75
C VAL A 32 9.66 2.46 2.18
N SER A 33 8.80 2.70 1.20
CA SER A 33 8.50 4.04 0.66
C SER A 33 7.01 4.33 0.76
N SER A 34 6.66 5.61 0.86
CA SER A 34 5.26 6.06 0.87
C SER A 34 5.17 7.45 0.22
N PRO A 35 4.17 7.71 -0.65
CA PRO A 35 4.02 9.00 -1.32
C PRO A 35 3.49 10.11 -0.40
N THR A 36 2.98 9.79 0.80
CA THR A 36 2.26 10.75 1.66
C THR A 36 2.57 10.58 3.15
N THR A 37 3.84 10.48 3.55
CA THR A 37 4.22 10.58 4.96
C THR A 37 4.48 12.03 5.37
N VAL A 38 3.74 12.52 6.36
CA VAL A 38 4.04 13.81 7.01
C VAL A 38 5.43 13.69 7.66
N GLY A 39 6.42 14.43 7.14
CA GLY A 39 7.76 14.52 7.74
C GLY A 39 8.71 13.34 7.47
N SER A 40 8.46 12.47 6.49
CA SER A 40 9.45 11.45 6.07
C SER A 40 9.55 11.37 4.55
N ALA A 41 10.80 11.24 4.10
CA ALA A 41 11.23 11.34 2.72
C ALA A 41 10.59 10.27 1.82
N VAL A 42 10.23 10.68 0.61
CA VAL A 42 10.21 9.78 -0.54
C VAL A 42 11.57 9.08 -0.59
N SER A 43 11.60 7.78 -0.26
CA SER A 43 12.79 6.97 -0.52
C SER A 43 12.84 6.66 -2.00
N TYR A 44 13.70 7.38 -2.73
CA TYR A 44 14.00 7.07 -4.11
C TYR A 44 14.73 5.72 -4.17
N GLY A 45 14.04 4.69 -4.66
CA GLY A 45 14.51 3.30 -4.69
C GLY A 45 15.74 3.04 -5.57
N ASN A 46 16.26 4.03 -6.29
CA ASN A 46 17.41 3.85 -7.19
C ASN A 46 18.66 3.35 -6.45
N GLY A 47 18.91 3.86 -5.24
CA GLY A 47 20.04 3.40 -4.42
C GLY A 47 19.90 1.97 -3.89
N LEU A 48 18.64 1.50 -3.74
CA LEU A 48 18.32 0.13 -3.35
C LEU A 48 18.48 -0.81 -4.54
N ALA A 49 17.84 -0.50 -5.68
CA ALA A 49 17.86 -1.32 -6.89
C ALA A 49 19.30 -1.60 -7.40
N ALA A 50 20.20 -0.61 -7.30
CA ALA A 50 21.61 -0.77 -7.69
C ALA A 50 22.43 -1.69 -6.75
N ARG A 51 21.90 -2.04 -5.57
CA ARG A 51 22.59 -2.82 -4.54
C ARG A 51 21.85 -4.09 -4.14
N LEU A 52 20.69 -4.39 -4.74
CA LEU A 52 19.98 -5.62 -4.47
C LEU A 52 20.83 -6.80 -4.98
N PRO A 53 21.24 -7.75 -4.12
CA PRO A 53 21.85 -8.98 -4.59
C PRO A 53 20.90 -9.74 -5.52
N ALA A 54 21.45 -10.61 -6.37
CA ALA A 54 20.62 -11.50 -7.16
C ALA A 54 19.77 -12.40 -6.24
N GLY A 55 18.48 -12.56 -6.54
CA GLY A 55 17.57 -13.32 -5.69
C GLY A 55 16.09 -13.07 -5.98
N GLU A 56 15.24 -13.81 -5.27
CA GLU A 56 13.77 -13.62 -5.29
C GLU A 56 13.38 -12.57 -4.25
N TYR A 57 12.62 -11.57 -4.69
CA TYR A 57 12.13 -10.48 -3.87
C TYR A 57 10.62 -10.50 -3.80
N VAL A 58 10.10 -10.24 -2.60
CA VAL A 58 8.66 -10.04 -2.37
C VAL A 58 8.41 -8.54 -2.28
N VAL A 59 7.69 -8.00 -3.27
CA VAL A 59 7.26 -6.61 -3.28
C VAL A 59 5.85 -6.53 -2.73
N LYS A 60 5.66 -5.73 -1.68
CA LYS A 60 4.35 -5.46 -1.09
C LYS A 60 3.89 -4.06 -1.47
N LEU A 61 2.62 -3.95 -1.85
CA LEU A 61 1.96 -2.66 -2.13
C LEU A 61 0.70 -2.58 -1.28
N GLU A 62 0.46 -1.43 -0.66
CA GLU A 62 -0.78 -1.17 0.05
C GLU A 62 -1.47 0.04 -0.57
N THR A 63 -2.77 -0.09 -0.80
CA THR A 63 -3.59 0.97 -1.39
C THR A 63 -4.79 1.23 -0.49
N ASN A 64 -5.08 2.49 -0.22
CA ASN A 64 -6.25 2.91 0.52
C ASN A 64 -7.10 3.85 -0.33
N ARG A 65 -8.43 3.72 -0.22
CA ARG A 65 -9.39 4.63 -0.82
C ARG A 65 -10.39 5.07 0.24
N SER A 66 -10.23 6.29 0.72
CA SER A 66 -11.19 6.87 1.68
C SER A 66 -12.57 7.06 1.04
N TYR A 67 -13.59 7.06 1.89
CA TYR A 67 -15.00 7.21 1.55
C TYR A 67 -15.54 6.12 0.59
N ASP A 68 -14.96 4.93 0.62
CA ASP A 68 -15.33 3.80 -0.24
C ASP A 68 -16.24 2.80 0.48
N TRP A 69 -17.44 3.25 0.85
CA TRP A 69 -18.41 2.42 1.57
C TRP A 69 -19.14 1.44 0.65
N ASN A 70 -19.52 0.29 1.21
CA ASN A 70 -20.35 -0.72 0.56
C ASN A 70 -21.30 -1.40 1.56
N ALA A 71 -21.88 -2.54 1.19
CA ALA A 71 -22.82 -3.29 2.05
C ALA A 71 -22.17 -3.83 3.34
N ALA A 72 -20.90 -4.23 3.29
CA ALA A 72 -20.16 -4.72 4.46
C ALA A 72 -19.55 -3.57 5.29
N TYR A 73 -19.07 -2.53 4.61
CA TYR A 73 -18.37 -1.38 5.18
C TYR A 73 -19.21 -0.12 5.01
N THR A 74 -20.18 0.07 5.92
CA THR A 74 -21.09 1.21 5.95
C THR A 74 -20.48 2.44 6.63
N LYS A 75 -21.09 3.62 6.45
CA LYS A 75 -20.71 4.84 7.21
C LYS A 75 -20.74 4.65 8.73
N LYS A 76 -21.59 3.74 9.23
CA LYS A 76 -21.78 3.53 10.67
C LYS A 76 -20.67 2.67 11.29
N ASN A 77 -20.16 1.68 10.57
CA ASN A 77 -19.17 0.72 11.09
C ASN A 77 -17.75 0.92 10.55
N ALA A 78 -17.56 1.71 9.49
CA ALA A 78 -16.28 1.86 8.81
C ALA A 78 -15.75 3.30 8.72
N GLY A 79 -16.40 4.23 9.45
CA GLY A 79 -15.96 5.62 9.58
C GLY A 79 -15.79 6.33 8.23
N VAL A 80 -14.77 7.16 8.12
CA VAL A 80 -14.45 7.92 6.90
C VAL A 80 -13.69 7.12 5.85
N ASN A 81 -13.16 5.94 6.20
CA ASN A 81 -12.47 5.08 5.25
C ASN A 81 -13.44 4.37 4.31
N GLY A 82 -14.49 3.76 4.86
CA GLY A 82 -15.23 2.74 4.12
C GLY A 82 -14.45 1.43 4.13
N GLN A 83 -14.24 0.82 2.97
CA GLN A 83 -13.44 -0.40 2.88
C GLN A 83 -12.03 -0.22 3.47
N PRO A 84 -11.45 -1.28 4.08
CA PRO A 84 -10.08 -1.25 4.57
C PRO A 84 -9.07 -1.10 3.42
N SER A 85 -7.84 -0.74 3.74
CA SER A 85 -6.74 -0.78 2.77
C SER A 85 -6.55 -2.19 2.22
N LEU A 86 -6.18 -2.27 0.94
CA LEU A 86 -5.85 -3.53 0.27
C LEU A 86 -4.35 -3.72 0.21
N ILE A 87 -3.91 -4.93 0.53
CA ILE A 87 -2.52 -5.34 0.48
C ILE A 87 -2.33 -6.27 -0.71
N TYR A 88 -1.34 -5.95 -1.52
CA TYR A 88 -0.94 -6.69 -2.70
C TYR A 88 0.48 -7.24 -2.56
N GLU A 89 0.75 -8.36 -3.22
CA GLU A 89 2.06 -8.97 -3.35
C GLU A 89 2.41 -9.20 -4.82
N ALA A 90 3.67 -8.95 -5.16
CA ALA A 90 4.31 -9.43 -6.39
C ALA A 90 5.65 -10.08 -6.02
N ARG A 91 6.06 -11.10 -6.78
CA ARG A 91 7.36 -11.77 -6.64
C ARG A 91 8.22 -11.49 -7.85
N LEU A 92 9.42 -10.99 -7.62
CA LEU A 92 10.30 -10.48 -8.67
C LEU A 92 11.68 -11.11 -8.54
N LEU A 93 12.23 -11.60 -9.65
CA LEU A 93 13.60 -12.11 -9.69
C LEU A 93 14.56 -10.99 -10.10
N VAL A 94 15.57 -10.73 -9.28
CA VAL A 94 16.63 -9.74 -9.53
C VAL A 94 17.93 -10.48 -9.88
N GLY A 95 18.71 -9.92 -10.81
CA GLY A 95 20.02 -10.46 -11.20
C GLY A 95 20.02 -11.50 -12.32
N ALA A 96 18.87 -11.81 -12.91
CA ALA A 96 18.73 -12.75 -14.05
C ALA A 96 18.35 -12.07 -15.38
N GLY A 97 18.48 -10.74 -15.44
CA GLY A 97 17.98 -9.90 -16.55
C GLY A 97 16.73 -9.11 -16.16
N SER A 98 16.11 -8.45 -17.15
CA SER A 98 14.88 -7.69 -16.93
C SER A 98 13.70 -8.60 -16.63
N THR A 99 12.94 -8.28 -15.58
CA THR A 99 11.78 -9.05 -15.11
C THR A 99 10.61 -8.14 -14.78
N GLU A 100 9.40 -8.67 -14.88
CA GLU A 100 8.17 -7.97 -14.52
C GLU A 100 7.22 -8.94 -13.82
N ALA A 101 6.53 -8.44 -12.81
CA ALA A 101 5.56 -9.19 -12.04
C ALA A 101 4.28 -8.37 -11.82
N SER A 102 3.14 -9.05 -11.84
CA SER A 102 1.84 -8.44 -11.53
C SER A 102 1.53 -8.57 -10.05
N PHE A 103 1.02 -7.50 -9.46
CA PHE A 103 0.52 -7.52 -8.10
C PHE A 103 -0.79 -8.31 -7.99
N LYS A 104 -0.92 -9.12 -6.94
CA LYS A 104 -2.14 -9.84 -6.57
C LYS A 104 -2.61 -9.40 -5.19
N PRO A 105 -3.91 -9.13 -4.99
CA PRO A 105 -4.43 -8.81 -3.67
C PRO A 105 -4.32 -10.06 -2.80
N ILE A 106 -3.81 -9.89 -1.59
CA ILE A 106 -3.56 -10.99 -0.64
C ILE A 106 -4.22 -10.76 0.72
N GLY A 107 -4.77 -9.58 0.96
CA GLY A 107 -5.46 -9.28 2.21
C GLY A 107 -5.73 -7.80 2.42
N THR A 108 -6.07 -7.45 3.65
CA THR A 108 -6.42 -6.08 4.04
C THR A 108 -5.64 -5.61 5.28
N GLY A 109 -5.56 -4.30 5.46
CA GLY A 109 -5.23 -3.71 6.76
C GLY A 109 -6.43 -3.72 7.73
N SER A 110 -6.30 -3.02 8.85
CA SER A 110 -7.44 -2.71 9.71
C SER A 110 -8.32 -1.61 9.07
N VAL A 111 -9.63 -1.70 9.24
CA VAL A 111 -10.59 -0.69 8.75
C VAL A 111 -10.28 0.70 9.31
N ASP A 112 -9.83 0.76 10.57
CA ASP A 112 -9.50 1.98 11.31
C ASP A 112 -7.98 2.26 11.43
N GLY A 113 -7.14 1.39 10.86
CA GLY A 113 -5.68 1.48 10.94
C GLY A 113 -5.08 1.24 12.34
N SER A 114 -5.79 0.58 13.27
CA SER A 114 -5.40 0.50 14.68
C SER A 114 -4.16 -0.32 15.01
N ASP A 115 -3.84 -1.36 14.23
CA ASP A 115 -2.91 -2.42 14.66
C ASP A 115 -1.72 -2.69 13.74
N GLY A 116 -1.73 -2.15 12.52
CA GLY A 116 -0.67 -2.42 11.54
C GLY A 116 -0.54 -3.90 11.17
N LEU A 117 -1.60 -4.69 11.30
CA LEU A 117 -1.62 -6.11 10.94
C LEU A 117 -2.28 -6.33 9.58
N MET A 118 -1.67 -7.19 8.77
CA MET A 118 -2.30 -7.76 7.58
C MET A 118 -3.29 -8.85 8.00
N ARG A 119 -4.50 -8.81 7.43
CA ARG A 119 -5.52 -9.86 7.52
C ARG A 119 -5.60 -10.58 6.18
N PRO A 120 -5.38 -11.91 6.09
CA PRO A 120 -5.40 -12.64 4.82
C PRO A 120 -6.84 -12.97 4.39
N SER A 121 -7.67 -11.95 4.17
CA SER A 121 -9.02 -12.09 3.63
C SER A 121 -9.36 -10.88 2.76
N LEU A 122 -10.22 -11.10 1.77
CA LEU A 122 -10.80 -10.06 0.91
C LEU A 122 -12.33 -10.00 1.06
N ASP A 123 -12.86 -10.61 2.12
CA ASP A 123 -14.30 -10.73 2.32
C ASP A 123 -14.96 -9.35 2.48
N GLY A 124 -16.06 -9.17 1.75
CA GLY A 124 -16.82 -7.93 1.74
C GLY A 124 -16.15 -6.78 0.98
N ILE A 125 -15.00 -6.98 0.32
CA ILE A 125 -14.34 -5.97 -0.52
C ILE A 125 -14.94 -6.00 -1.93
N ASP A 126 -15.25 -4.83 -2.50
CA ASP A 126 -15.79 -4.67 -3.86
C ASP A 126 -15.06 -3.58 -4.68
N THR A 127 -15.51 -2.33 -4.62
CA THR A 127 -15.04 -1.20 -5.42
C THR A 127 -13.56 -0.89 -5.18
N ALA A 128 -13.02 -1.24 -4.02
CA ALA A 128 -11.60 -1.11 -3.73
C ALA A 128 -10.74 -2.05 -4.61
N LEU A 129 -11.21 -3.27 -4.93
CA LEU A 129 -10.51 -4.19 -5.84
C LEU A 129 -10.54 -3.71 -7.30
N SER A 130 -11.50 -2.86 -7.64
CA SER A 130 -11.69 -2.32 -8.99
C SER A 130 -10.94 -1.00 -9.22
N LEU A 131 -10.22 -0.50 -8.21
CA LEU A 131 -9.52 0.78 -8.29
C LEU A 131 -8.44 0.81 -9.39
N PHE A 132 -7.79 -0.33 -9.61
CA PHE A 132 -6.73 -0.46 -10.60
C PHE A 132 -7.07 -1.56 -11.59
N ARG A 133 -6.97 -1.25 -12.88
CA ARG A 133 -7.09 -2.26 -13.95
C ARG A 133 -5.90 -3.25 -13.91
N ALA A 134 -4.71 -2.74 -13.63
CA ALA A 134 -3.48 -3.52 -13.51
C ALA A 134 -2.47 -2.76 -12.66
N MET A 135 -1.68 -3.50 -11.90
CA MET A 135 -0.52 -2.99 -11.18
C MET A 135 0.63 -3.97 -11.39
N THR A 136 1.77 -3.45 -11.81
CA THR A 136 2.98 -4.24 -12.06
C THR A 136 4.19 -3.61 -11.37
N VAL A 137 5.20 -4.43 -11.12
CA VAL A 137 6.54 -4.02 -10.72
C VAL A 137 7.53 -4.64 -11.68
N ALA A 138 8.55 -3.88 -12.06
CA ALA A 138 9.58 -4.35 -12.97
C ALA A 138 10.97 -4.06 -12.42
N TYR A 139 11.87 -5.01 -12.64
CA TYR A 139 13.30 -4.81 -12.56
C TYR A 139 13.82 -4.70 -13.99
N ARG A 140 14.52 -3.61 -14.29
CA ARG A 140 15.07 -3.35 -15.63
C ARG A 140 16.58 -3.31 -15.51
N THR A 141 17.24 -3.99 -16.43
CA THR A 141 18.67 -3.87 -16.69
C THR A 141 18.81 -3.03 -17.95
N ASP A 142 19.57 -1.95 -17.88
CA ASP A 142 19.93 -1.14 -19.05
C ASP A 142 20.75 -1.97 -20.07
#